data_AF-A0A0A9WK77-F1
#
_entry.id   AF-A0A0A9WK77-F1
#
_cell.length_a   1.000
_cell.length_b   1.000
_cell.length_c   1.000
_cell.angle_alpha   90.00
_cell.angle_beta   90.00
_cell.angle_gamma   90.00
#
_symmetry.space_group_name_H-M   'P 1'
#
loop_
_entity.id
_entity.type
_entity.pdbx_description
1 polymer ?
#
loop_
_entity_poly.entity_id
_entity_poly.type
_entity_poly.pdbx_seq_one_letter_code
_entity_poly.pdbx_strand_id
1 'polypeptide(L)'
;FRLDEPLSLLTNPYFKHIGCAGARYRQIVQGVHEHRTILVCNYGPLDTPYSFNQPRGQPCSLCPSATSCNSSSAYPNLCFDNLMVHKHRQLHPDSEIREEGGDDNENEEEGNGEEEYDGEGYDDGGDEYYESGDYEGELGYDQDLTFLMNFTEKYCGKLCDNGQVHTLCKYQYPSEEYDEVIPLLGDDMREIIMNQHNIVRDNYAKGYWEDSQSAESDYSTVRTRLPLAANMREMQWNDDLATIAMMWTMQCKPERDKCRDAYLTEGSEERTYVSQLLDATNWTGREGEEFPSAESSFYNWYNTYRYFTADIISPYRGPKNPQRDYRSFAQIIWADSYLVGCAMTMCRKFNTSSSLIITACNYGPGGVVEGRNVYVKGGPCTHCKLINRTNLGGMYCSLDFTNLCSGTVSSFTQL
;
A
#
# COMPACT_ATOMS: atom_id res chain seq x y z
N PHE A 1 -9.78 -25.34 -9.82
CA PHE A 1 -9.41 -25.27 -8.39
C PHE A 1 -9.09 -26.68 -7.92
N ARG A 2 -7.87 -26.93 -7.43
CA ARG A 2 -7.60 -28.14 -6.65
C ARG A 2 -8.30 -27.95 -5.29
N LEU A 3 -9.00 -28.98 -4.81
CA LEU A 3 -9.95 -28.92 -3.70
C LEU A 3 -9.27 -28.78 -2.31
N ASP A 4 -7.95 -28.85 -2.27
CA ASP A 4 -7.13 -29.11 -1.09
C ASP A 4 -6.25 -27.92 -0.65
N GLU A 5 -5.97 -26.94 -1.52
CA GLU A 5 -5.20 -25.74 -1.17
C GLU A 5 -5.95 -24.66 -0.37
N PRO A 6 -7.23 -24.31 -0.65
CA PRO A 6 -7.87 -23.13 -0.05
C PRO A 6 -8.09 -23.26 1.46
N LEU A 7 -8.45 -24.45 1.94
CA LEU A 7 -8.85 -24.63 3.34
C LEU A 7 -7.66 -24.50 4.30
N SER A 8 -6.48 -24.97 3.88
CA SER A 8 -5.27 -24.90 4.71
C SER A 8 -4.81 -23.47 4.96
N LEU A 9 -4.98 -22.57 3.97
CA LEU A 9 -4.72 -21.15 4.11
C LEU A 9 -5.78 -20.45 4.94
N LEU A 10 -7.06 -20.75 4.71
CA LEU A 10 -8.19 -20.17 5.44
C LEU A 10 -8.21 -20.52 6.93
N THR A 11 -7.74 -21.72 7.28
CA THR A 11 -7.80 -22.25 8.65
C THR A 11 -6.46 -22.23 9.37
N ASN A 12 -5.42 -21.63 8.78
CA ASN A 12 -4.12 -21.56 9.41
C ASN A 12 -4.17 -20.64 10.65
N PRO A 13 -3.95 -21.16 11.87
CA PRO A 13 -4.11 -20.37 13.10
C PRO A 13 -2.99 -19.35 13.32
N TYR A 14 -1.95 -19.35 12.48
CA TYR A 14 -0.81 -18.43 12.58
C TYR A 14 -1.01 -17.16 11.75
N PHE A 15 -2.01 -17.11 10.85
CA PHE A 15 -2.32 -15.89 10.12
C PHE A 15 -3.14 -14.92 10.96
N LYS A 16 -2.72 -13.66 10.97
CA LYS A 16 -3.35 -12.55 11.69
C LYS A 16 -4.12 -11.62 10.75
N HIS A 17 -3.68 -11.52 9.50
CA HIS A 17 -4.16 -10.57 8.52
C HIS A 17 -4.52 -11.28 7.22
N ILE A 18 -5.59 -10.81 6.60
CA ILE A 18 -6.03 -11.19 5.26
C ILE A 18 -6.27 -9.91 4.45
N GLY A 19 -5.77 -9.88 3.21
CA GLY A 19 -6.09 -8.85 2.23
C GLY A 19 -6.61 -9.51 0.96
N CYS A 20 -7.77 -9.08 0.47
CA CYS A 20 -8.41 -9.67 -0.72
C CYS A 20 -8.66 -8.61 -1.79
N ALA A 21 -8.43 -8.97 -3.04
CA ALA A 21 -8.74 -8.14 -4.21
C ALA A 21 -9.46 -8.95 -5.28
N GLY A 22 -10.50 -8.35 -5.86
CA GLY A 22 -11.25 -8.91 -6.98
C GLY A 22 -10.94 -8.16 -8.28
N ALA A 23 -10.80 -8.88 -9.39
CA ALA A 23 -10.66 -8.30 -10.71
C ALA A 23 -11.63 -8.98 -11.69
N ARG A 24 -12.32 -8.18 -12.51
CA ARG A 24 -13.17 -8.67 -13.60
C ARG A 24 -12.51 -8.33 -14.93
N TYR A 25 -12.24 -9.33 -15.74
CA TYR A 25 -11.61 -9.15 -17.06
C TYR A 25 -12.42 -9.85 -18.14
N ARG A 26 -12.27 -9.34 -19.37
CA ARG A 26 -12.92 -9.89 -20.56
C ARG A 26 -11.94 -10.82 -21.28
N GLN A 27 -12.34 -12.06 -21.51
CA GLN A 27 -11.57 -13.08 -22.22
C GLN A 27 -12.36 -13.53 -23.46
N ILE A 28 -11.69 -13.81 -24.57
CA ILE A 28 -12.33 -14.43 -25.73
C ILE A 28 -12.08 -15.93 -25.66
N VAL A 29 -13.14 -16.70 -25.43
CA VAL A 29 -13.08 -18.17 -25.41
C VAL A 29 -13.88 -18.67 -26.61
N GLN A 30 -13.23 -19.38 -27.54
CA GLN A 30 -13.86 -19.92 -28.75
C GLN A 30 -14.62 -18.87 -29.60
N GLY A 31 -14.11 -17.62 -29.64
CA GLY A 31 -14.71 -16.53 -30.41
C GLY A 31 -15.87 -15.80 -29.71
N VAL A 32 -16.23 -16.19 -28.49
CA VAL A 32 -17.23 -15.51 -27.67
C VAL A 32 -16.54 -14.70 -26.58
N HIS A 33 -17.01 -13.47 -26.37
CA HIS A 33 -16.55 -12.63 -25.27
C HIS A 33 -17.18 -13.10 -23.95
N GLU A 34 -16.37 -13.65 -23.05
CA GLU A 34 -16.75 -14.01 -21.69
C GLU A 34 -16.16 -13.01 -20.70
N HIS A 35 -16.89 -12.72 -19.63
CA HIS A 35 -16.34 -11.99 -18.48
C HIS A 35 -15.98 -13.00 -17.39
N ARG A 36 -14.74 -12.96 -16.91
CA ARG A 36 -14.28 -13.76 -15.78
C ARG A 36 -13.93 -12.86 -14.60
N THR A 37 -14.19 -13.38 -13.41
CA THR A 37 -13.84 -12.74 -12.16
C THR A 37 -12.79 -13.58 -11.47
N ILE A 38 -11.70 -12.95 -11.03
CA ILE A 38 -10.71 -13.55 -10.14
C ILE A 38 -10.85 -12.85 -8.79
N LEU A 39 -10.79 -13.63 -7.72
CA LEU A 39 -10.61 -13.15 -6.36
C LEU A 39 -9.28 -13.73 -5.86
N VAL A 40 -8.39 -12.87 -5.39
CA VAL A 40 -7.11 -13.25 -4.77
C VAL A 40 -7.13 -12.76 -3.34
N CYS A 41 -6.78 -13.63 -2.40
CA CYS A 41 -6.61 -13.27 -0.99
C CYS A 41 -5.21 -13.69 -0.53
N ASN A 42 -4.49 -12.78 0.09
CA ASN A 42 -3.18 -12.99 0.69
C ASN A 42 -3.32 -13.02 2.21
N TYR A 43 -2.56 -13.90 2.88
CA TYR A 43 -2.63 -14.15 4.32
C TYR A 43 -1.26 -14.01 4.97
N GLY A 44 -1.18 -13.43 6.18
CA GLY A 44 0.09 -13.25 6.89
C GLY A 44 -0.06 -12.82 8.36
N PRO A 45 1.05 -12.64 9.11
CA PRO A 45 2.43 -12.88 8.69
C PRO A 45 2.78 -14.39 8.66
N LEU A 46 3.88 -14.73 7.97
CA LEU A 46 4.38 -16.09 7.82
C LEU A 46 5.72 -16.21 8.57
N ASP A 47 5.75 -15.79 9.83
CA ASP A 47 6.97 -15.69 10.65
C ASP A 47 7.55 -17.06 11.06
N THR A 48 6.92 -18.16 10.63
CA THR A 48 7.40 -19.53 10.82
C THR A 48 7.32 -20.30 9.49
N PRO A 49 8.26 -21.21 9.19
CA PRO A 49 8.16 -22.06 8.00
C PRO A 49 6.82 -22.79 8.06
N TYR A 50 5.98 -22.62 7.03
CA TYR A 50 4.61 -23.13 6.91
C TYR A 50 4.42 -24.43 7.71
N SER A 51 4.00 -24.28 8.97
CA SER A 51 3.87 -25.41 9.88
C SER A 51 2.60 -26.15 9.48
N PHE A 52 2.76 -27.23 8.73
CA PHE A 52 1.64 -28.11 8.31
C PHE A 52 0.83 -28.65 9.50
N ASN A 53 1.36 -28.55 10.72
CA ASN A 53 0.70 -29.02 11.93
C ASN A 53 -0.09 -27.89 12.59
N GLN A 54 -1.42 -27.96 12.46
CA GLN A 54 -2.34 -27.21 13.30
C GLN A 54 -2.29 -27.76 14.74
N PRO A 55 -2.03 -26.94 15.75
CA PRO A 55 -2.05 -27.40 17.14
C PRO A 55 -3.47 -27.86 17.51
N ARG A 56 -3.56 -29.00 18.20
CA ARG A 56 -4.82 -29.55 18.69
C ARG A 56 -5.01 -29.16 20.15
N GLY A 57 -6.21 -28.70 20.51
CA GLY A 57 -6.54 -28.33 21.87
C GLY A 57 -7.92 -27.68 21.95
N GLN A 58 -8.36 -27.34 23.16
CA GLN A 58 -9.53 -26.48 23.33
C GLN A 58 -9.26 -25.10 22.69
N PRO A 59 -10.29 -24.40 22.20
CA PRO A 59 -10.14 -23.05 21.71
C PRO A 59 -9.34 -22.20 22.70
N CYS A 60 -8.46 -21.34 22.17
CA CYS A 60 -7.74 -20.34 22.96
C CYS A 60 -6.70 -20.91 23.96
N SER A 61 -6.53 -22.23 24.02
CA SER A 61 -5.54 -22.89 24.90
C SER A 61 -4.09 -22.57 24.53
N LEU A 62 -3.86 -22.09 23.31
CA LEU A 62 -2.54 -21.80 22.73
C LEU A 62 -2.51 -20.42 22.06
N CYS A 63 -3.27 -19.45 22.57
CA CYS A 63 -3.21 -18.09 22.03
C CYS A 63 -1.78 -17.52 22.07
N PRO A 64 -1.31 -16.86 20.99
CA PRO A 64 -0.05 -16.14 20.97
C PRO A 64 0.04 -15.09 22.09
N SER A 65 1.26 -14.76 22.52
CA SER A 65 1.51 -13.80 23.61
C SER A 65 0.77 -12.47 23.39
N ALA A 66 0.12 -11.97 24.44
CA ALA A 66 -0.74 -10.78 24.46
C ALA A 66 -2.13 -10.90 23.80
N THR A 67 -2.50 -12.07 23.27
CA THR A 67 -3.87 -12.33 22.77
C THR A 67 -4.64 -13.27 23.68
N SER A 68 -5.98 -13.13 23.70
CA SER A 68 -6.87 -14.00 24.45
C SER A 68 -8.23 -14.07 23.76
N CYS A 69 -9.05 -15.05 24.13
CA CYS A 69 -10.44 -15.07 23.71
C CYS A 69 -11.32 -14.20 24.59
N ASN A 70 -12.39 -13.67 24.00
CA ASN A 70 -13.39 -12.86 24.67
C ASN A 70 -14.74 -13.48 24.36
N SER A 71 -15.41 -13.91 25.43
CA SER A 71 -16.74 -14.51 25.35
C SER A 71 -17.81 -13.54 24.83
N SER A 72 -17.54 -12.23 24.84
CA SER A 72 -18.39 -11.18 24.27
C SER A 72 -18.08 -10.84 22.81
N SER A 73 -17.09 -11.49 22.18
CA SER A 73 -16.81 -11.34 20.75
C SER A 73 -17.82 -12.14 19.92
N ALA A 74 -18.11 -11.67 18.71
CA ALA A 74 -18.84 -12.47 17.70
C ALA A 74 -18.09 -13.76 17.32
N TYR A 75 -16.79 -13.81 17.60
CA TYR A 75 -15.93 -14.98 17.36
C TYR A 75 -15.24 -15.41 18.66
N PRO A 76 -15.99 -16.00 19.62
CA PRO A 76 -15.51 -16.25 20.98
C PRO A 76 -14.39 -17.30 21.07
N ASN A 77 -14.16 -18.05 19.99
CA ASN A 77 -13.15 -19.10 19.89
C ASN A 77 -11.84 -18.65 19.20
N LEU A 78 -11.72 -17.37 18.82
CA LEU A 78 -10.54 -16.82 18.16
C LEU A 78 -9.74 -15.91 19.10
N CYS A 79 -8.42 -15.99 19.02
CA CYS A 79 -7.50 -15.13 19.77
C CYS A 79 -7.43 -13.74 19.11
N PHE A 80 -7.60 -12.67 19.89
CA PHE A 80 -7.37 -11.30 19.45
C PHE A 80 -6.65 -10.52 20.55
N ASP A 81 -6.00 -9.42 20.17
CA ASP A 81 -5.28 -8.54 21.07
C ASP A 81 -6.27 -7.69 21.88
N ASN A 82 -5.98 -7.42 23.15
CA ASN A 82 -6.84 -6.59 24.02
C ASN A 82 -6.78 -5.09 23.66
N LEU A 83 -6.11 -4.73 22.57
CA LEU A 83 -6.13 -3.39 21.99
C LEU A 83 -7.51 -3.11 21.38
N MET A 84 -8.27 -2.27 22.10
CA MET A 84 -9.37 -1.43 21.64
C MET A 84 -10.02 -1.90 20.33
N VAL A 85 -11.17 -2.56 20.47
CA VAL A 85 -12.13 -2.76 19.38
C VAL A 85 -12.29 -1.43 18.64
N HIS A 86 -11.73 -1.31 17.44
CA HIS A 86 -12.20 -0.34 16.48
C HIS A 86 -13.71 -0.56 16.39
N LYS A 87 -14.51 0.45 16.77
CA LYS A 87 -15.96 0.43 16.58
C LYS A 87 -16.26 0.42 15.09
N HIS A 88 -16.04 -0.71 14.43
CA HIS A 88 -16.69 -1.02 13.18
C HIS A 88 -18.16 -1.25 13.52
N ARG A 89 -18.99 -0.36 12.98
CA ARG A 89 -20.41 -0.54 12.65
C ARG A 89 -21.11 -1.58 13.53
N GLN A 90 -21.83 -1.13 14.55
CA GLN A 90 -22.91 -1.93 15.13
C GLN A 90 -23.85 -2.30 13.98
N LEU A 91 -23.78 -3.55 13.52
CA LEU A 91 -24.87 -4.16 12.78
C LEU A 91 -25.98 -4.38 13.81
N HIS A 92 -27.14 -3.81 13.54
CA HIS A 92 -28.36 -4.11 14.28
C HIS A 92 -28.60 -5.63 14.26
N PRO A 93 -28.90 -6.27 15.39
CA PRO A 93 -29.30 -7.66 15.40
C PRO A 93 -30.76 -7.70 14.95
N ASP A 94 -31.02 -8.29 13.79
CA ASP A 94 -32.26 -9.03 13.50
C ASP A 94 -32.11 -9.71 12.13
N SER A 95 -31.64 -10.95 12.15
CA SER A 95 -32.04 -11.99 11.20
C SER A 95 -31.50 -13.33 11.70
N GLU A 96 -32.28 -13.99 12.56
CA GLU A 96 -32.09 -15.41 12.84
C GLU A 96 -32.32 -16.18 11.54
N ILE A 97 -31.26 -16.78 10.99
CA ILE A 97 -31.38 -17.79 9.93
C ILE A 97 -31.58 -19.13 10.64
N ARG A 98 -32.82 -19.63 10.53
CA ARG A 98 -33.24 -20.99 10.87
C ARG A 98 -32.39 -22.01 10.09
N GLU A 99 -31.70 -22.89 10.80
CA GLU A 99 -31.14 -24.12 10.24
C GLU A 99 -32.27 -25.11 9.94
N GLU A 100 -32.36 -25.57 8.68
CA GLU A 100 -33.16 -26.73 8.30
C GLU A 100 -32.40 -28.00 8.73
N GLY A 101 -32.72 -28.50 9.93
CA GLY A 101 -32.41 -29.86 10.33
C GLY A 101 -33.50 -30.81 9.83
N GLY A 102 -33.13 -31.70 8.91
CA GLY A 102 -33.91 -32.90 8.63
C GLY A 102 -33.66 -33.94 9.70
N ASP A 103 -34.71 -34.45 10.31
CA ASP A 103 -34.65 -35.78 10.92
C ASP A 103 -36.02 -36.46 10.87
N ASP A 104 -35.96 -37.78 10.81
CA ASP A 104 -36.99 -38.71 10.39
C ASP A 104 -38.24 -38.79 11.29
N ASN A 105 -39.33 -39.26 10.68
CA ASN A 105 -40.60 -39.65 11.26
C ASN A 105 -40.47 -40.46 12.56
N GLU A 106 -41.35 -40.20 13.54
CA GLU A 106 -42.36 -41.18 14.01
C GLU A 106 -43.27 -40.64 15.15
N ASN A 107 -44.58 -40.88 14.98
CA ASN A 107 -45.67 -41.10 15.97
C ASN A 107 -46.23 -39.90 16.76
N GLU A 108 -47.50 -39.54 16.52
CA GLU A 108 -48.71 -39.83 17.35
C GLU A 108 -48.79 -38.89 18.58
N GLU A 109 -49.85 -38.18 18.95
CA GLU A 109 -51.31 -38.27 18.78
C GLU A 109 -51.92 -36.93 19.28
N GLU A 110 -53.15 -36.64 18.83
CA GLU A 110 -54.28 -35.93 19.51
C GLU A 110 -54.01 -34.68 20.39
N GLY A 111 -54.73 -33.56 20.32
CA GLY A 111 -56.08 -33.28 19.85
C GLY A 111 -56.60 -31.99 20.55
N ASN A 112 -57.72 -31.47 20.03
CA ASN A 112 -58.57 -30.37 20.54
C ASN A 112 -58.00 -28.94 20.40
N GLY A 113 -58.67 -27.95 19.82
CA GLY A 113 -60.10 -27.78 19.51
C GLY A 113 -60.58 -26.44 20.10
N GLU A 114 -61.43 -25.74 19.34
CA GLU A 114 -62.27 -24.56 19.71
C GLU A 114 -61.61 -23.17 19.48
N GLU A 115 -61.96 -22.43 18.41
CA GLU A 115 -63.18 -21.60 18.17
C GLU A 115 -62.99 -20.15 18.70
N GLU A 116 -63.35 -19.03 18.06
CA GLU A 116 -63.97 -18.67 16.77
C GLU A 116 -63.98 -17.11 16.65
N TYR A 117 -64.16 -16.58 15.41
CA TYR A 117 -64.58 -15.21 14.99
C TYR A 117 -63.62 -14.00 15.21
N ASP A 118 -63.47 -13.02 14.31
CA ASP A 118 -64.34 -12.51 13.23
C ASP A 118 -63.55 -11.58 12.27
N GLY A 119 -63.98 -11.46 11.00
CA GLY A 119 -63.77 -10.24 10.19
C GLY A 119 -63.07 -10.38 8.83
N GLU A 120 -63.83 -10.76 7.80
CA GLU A 120 -63.47 -10.65 6.39
C GLU A 120 -63.51 -9.19 5.88
N GLY A 121 -62.61 -8.88 4.94
CA GLY A 121 -62.62 -7.67 4.11
C GLY A 121 -61.71 -7.85 2.90
N TYR A 122 -62.29 -8.38 1.81
CA TYR A 122 -61.82 -8.32 0.42
C TYR A 122 -61.50 -6.86 0.02
N ASP A 123 -60.58 -6.52 -0.89
CA ASP A 123 -60.29 -7.18 -2.17
C ASP A 123 -58.97 -6.64 -2.79
N ASP A 124 -58.41 -7.49 -3.65
CA ASP A 124 -57.62 -7.27 -4.86
C ASP A 124 -56.21 -6.61 -4.83
N GLY A 125 -55.24 -7.38 -5.33
CA GLY A 125 -53.83 -7.03 -5.50
C GLY A 125 -53.16 -8.04 -6.42
N GLY A 126 -53.58 -8.03 -7.68
CA GLY A 126 -52.95 -8.75 -8.78
C GLY A 126 -51.54 -8.26 -9.09
N ASP A 127 -50.74 -9.21 -9.59
CA ASP A 127 -49.36 -9.05 -10.04
C ASP A 127 -49.19 -7.97 -11.11
N GLU A 128 -48.32 -6.98 -10.88
CA GLU A 128 -47.67 -6.24 -11.97
C GLU A 128 -46.18 -6.04 -11.70
N TYR A 129 -45.41 -6.48 -12.69
CA TYR A 129 -43.98 -6.31 -12.88
C TYR A 129 -43.57 -4.84 -12.75
N TYR A 130 -42.59 -4.53 -11.90
CA TYR A 130 -41.86 -3.27 -11.96
C TYR A 130 -40.44 -3.49 -12.51
N GLU A 131 -40.35 -3.09 -13.77
CA GLU A 131 -39.21 -2.62 -14.54
C GLU A 131 -38.13 -1.94 -13.67
N SER A 132 -36.88 -2.38 -13.82
CA SER A 132 -35.71 -1.73 -13.23
C SER A 132 -35.45 -0.40 -13.94
N GLY A 133 -35.88 0.70 -13.33
CA GLY A 133 -35.57 2.05 -13.78
C GLY A 133 -34.10 2.42 -13.62
N ASP A 134 -33.57 3.02 -14.68
CA ASP A 134 -32.27 3.69 -14.76
C ASP A 134 -32.13 4.75 -13.64
N TYR A 135 -31.13 4.58 -12.78
CA TYR A 135 -30.62 5.65 -11.92
C TYR A 135 -29.43 6.31 -12.62
N GLU A 136 -29.70 7.32 -13.43
CA GLU A 136 -28.71 8.35 -13.78
C GLU A 136 -28.48 9.23 -12.54
N GLY A 137 -27.38 8.96 -11.83
CA GLY A 137 -26.85 9.85 -10.80
C GLY A 137 -25.73 10.71 -11.37
N GLU A 138 -26.05 11.86 -11.95
CA GLU A 138 -25.09 12.94 -12.21
C GLU A 138 -24.67 13.59 -10.87
N LEU A 139 -23.61 13.08 -10.24
CA LEU A 139 -22.92 13.75 -9.15
C LEU A 139 -21.40 13.54 -9.27
N GLY A 140 -20.65 14.59 -9.62
CA GLY A 140 -19.25 14.74 -9.17
C GLY A 140 -18.15 15.09 -10.17
N TYR A 141 -18.36 15.08 -11.49
CA TYR A 141 -17.24 15.28 -12.45
C TYR A 141 -16.65 16.71 -12.47
N ASP A 142 -17.48 17.74 -12.28
CA ASP A 142 -17.07 19.14 -12.53
C ASP A 142 -16.25 19.77 -11.38
N GLN A 143 -16.49 19.34 -10.13
CA GLN A 143 -15.74 19.81 -8.96
C GLN A 143 -14.33 19.21 -8.89
N ASP A 144 -14.17 17.95 -9.28
CA ASP A 144 -12.89 17.24 -9.25
C ASP A 144 -11.94 17.75 -10.35
N LEU A 145 -12.49 18.06 -11.53
CA LEU A 145 -11.76 18.72 -12.62
C LEU A 145 -11.28 20.13 -12.22
N THR A 146 -12.14 20.92 -11.56
CA THR A 146 -11.78 22.27 -11.09
C THR A 146 -10.67 22.24 -10.04
N PHE A 147 -10.72 21.26 -9.12
CA PHE A 147 -9.67 21.06 -8.11
C PHE A 147 -8.32 20.70 -8.76
N LEU A 148 -8.32 19.75 -9.70
CA LEU A 148 -7.12 19.35 -10.46
C LEU A 148 -6.55 20.52 -11.29
N MET A 149 -7.40 21.34 -11.90
CA MET A 149 -6.95 22.54 -12.63
C MET A 149 -6.27 23.55 -11.71
N ASN A 150 -6.88 23.89 -10.57
CA ASN A 150 -6.26 24.79 -9.58
C ASN A 150 -4.96 24.22 -8.99
N PHE A 151 -4.93 22.90 -8.76
CA PHE A 151 -3.75 22.22 -8.23
C PHE A 151 -2.56 22.27 -9.19
N THR A 152 -2.79 22.10 -10.49
CA THR A 152 -1.73 22.12 -11.50
C THR A 152 -1.26 23.55 -11.80
N GLU A 153 -2.17 24.53 -11.77
CA GLU A 153 -1.86 25.93 -12.07
C GLU A 153 -0.84 26.54 -11.10
N LYS A 154 -0.84 26.16 -9.81
CA LYS A 154 0.17 26.65 -8.84
C LYS A 154 1.61 26.28 -9.21
N TYR A 155 1.77 25.28 -10.09
CA TYR A 155 3.06 24.84 -10.62
C TYR A 155 3.45 25.49 -11.95
N CYS A 156 2.54 26.23 -12.58
CA CYS A 156 2.83 27.01 -13.78
C CYS A 156 3.50 28.35 -13.45
N GLY A 157 4.08 29.00 -14.47
CA GLY A 157 4.64 30.36 -14.37
C GLY A 157 6.05 30.47 -13.76
N LYS A 158 6.55 29.46 -13.04
CA LYS A 158 7.93 29.40 -12.53
C LYS A 158 8.66 28.14 -13.01
N LEU A 159 9.84 28.35 -13.60
CA LEU A 159 10.76 27.27 -13.99
C LEU A 159 11.46 26.69 -12.76
N CYS A 160 11.83 25.42 -12.82
CA CYS A 160 12.81 24.86 -11.87
C CYS A 160 14.19 25.49 -12.08
N ASP A 161 15.10 25.30 -11.13
CA ASP A 161 16.47 25.84 -11.15
C ASP A 161 17.27 25.45 -12.41
N ASN A 162 16.93 24.33 -13.03
CA ASN A 162 17.51 23.87 -14.29
C ASN A 162 16.85 24.46 -15.56
N GLY A 163 15.98 25.45 -15.41
CA GLY A 163 15.27 26.13 -16.50
C GLY A 163 14.12 25.34 -17.12
N GLN A 164 13.73 24.20 -16.53
CA GLN A 164 12.70 23.34 -17.08
C GLN A 164 11.30 23.70 -16.55
N VAL A 165 10.30 23.49 -17.40
CA VAL A 165 8.89 23.63 -17.04
C VAL A 165 8.49 22.46 -16.15
N HIS A 166 7.72 22.75 -15.10
CA HIS A 166 7.23 21.75 -14.16
C HIS A 166 6.34 20.71 -14.85
N THR A 167 6.44 19.44 -14.45
CA THR A 167 5.68 18.32 -15.03
C THR A 167 4.18 18.59 -15.11
N LEU A 168 3.58 19.05 -14.00
CA LEU A 168 2.16 19.42 -13.94
C LEU A 168 1.76 20.61 -14.80
N CYS A 169 2.71 21.47 -15.19
CA CYS A 169 2.44 22.57 -16.11
C CYS A 169 2.63 22.14 -17.57
N LYS A 170 3.56 21.22 -17.81
CA LYS A 170 3.89 20.71 -19.14
C LYS A 170 2.83 19.75 -19.66
N TYR A 171 2.20 18.98 -18.78
CA TYR A 171 1.25 17.93 -19.12
C TYR A 171 -0.05 18.08 -18.33
N GLN A 172 -1.17 17.94 -19.03
CA GLN A 172 -2.52 17.93 -18.46
C GLN A 172 -3.24 16.60 -18.71
N TYR A 173 -2.74 15.80 -19.65
CA TYR A 173 -3.37 14.58 -20.12
C TYR A 173 -2.32 13.45 -20.25
N PRO A 174 -2.76 12.17 -20.23
CA PRO A 174 -1.88 11.05 -20.54
C PRO A 174 -1.31 11.12 -21.96
N SER A 175 -0.23 10.38 -22.20
CA SER A 175 0.41 10.30 -23.52
C SER A 175 -0.52 9.66 -24.56
N GLU A 176 -0.60 10.29 -25.74
CA GLU A 176 -1.30 9.75 -26.91
C GLU A 176 -0.45 8.74 -27.71
N GLU A 177 0.82 8.51 -27.32
CA GLU A 177 1.73 7.57 -28.02
C GLU A 177 1.36 6.09 -27.79
N TYR A 178 0.50 5.83 -26.81
CA TYR A 178 0.05 4.52 -26.35
C TYR A 178 -1.47 4.41 -26.48
N ASP A 179 -1.96 3.20 -26.80
CA ASP A 179 -3.38 2.97 -27.02
C ASP A 179 -4.17 2.96 -25.70
N GLU A 180 -3.56 2.49 -24.61
CA GLU A 180 -4.11 2.57 -23.26
C GLU A 180 -3.05 3.08 -22.29
N VAL A 181 -3.43 4.05 -21.46
CA VAL A 181 -2.63 4.54 -20.33
C VAL A 181 -3.47 4.45 -19.07
N ILE A 182 -3.17 3.46 -18.22
CA ILE A 182 -4.03 3.07 -17.10
C ILE A 182 -3.25 3.21 -15.79
N PRO A 183 -3.63 4.14 -14.90
CA PRO A 183 -3.11 4.19 -13.53
C PRO A 183 -3.47 2.90 -12.77
N LEU A 184 -2.50 2.31 -12.08
CA LEU A 184 -2.65 1.01 -11.41
C LEU A 184 -2.53 1.10 -9.88
N LEU A 185 -2.01 2.20 -9.35
CA LEU A 185 -1.72 2.31 -7.91
C LEU A 185 -2.98 2.69 -7.11
N GLY A 186 -3.66 1.70 -6.55
CA GLY A 186 -4.75 1.87 -5.59
C GLY A 186 -4.27 2.10 -4.15
N ASP A 187 -5.19 2.41 -3.24
CA ASP A 187 -4.89 2.80 -1.85
C ASP A 187 -4.13 1.72 -1.06
N ASP A 188 -4.50 0.44 -1.20
CA ASP A 188 -3.81 -0.68 -0.54
C ASP A 188 -2.30 -0.70 -0.86
N MET A 189 -1.94 -0.43 -2.12
CA MET A 189 -0.55 -0.42 -2.55
C MET A 189 0.21 0.83 -2.05
N ARG A 190 -0.49 1.94 -1.82
CA ARG A 190 0.11 3.14 -1.20
C ARG A 190 0.59 2.82 0.21
N GLU A 191 -0.25 2.15 0.99
CA GLU A 191 0.08 1.72 2.36
C GLU A 191 1.24 0.72 2.36
N ILE A 192 1.22 -0.28 1.47
CA ILE A 192 2.30 -1.26 1.35
C ILE A 192 3.65 -0.59 1.05
N ILE A 193 3.70 0.31 0.06
CA ILE A 193 4.93 1.01 -0.29
C ILE A 193 5.40 1.88 0.88
N MET A 194 4.51 2.62 1.54
CA MET A 194 4.86 3.45 2.68
C MET A 194 5.46 2.59 3.82
N ASN A 195 4.81 1.48 4.16
CA ASN A 195 5.29 0.56 5.20
C ASN A 195 6.64 -0.05 4.83
N GLN A 196 6.84 -0.47 3.58
CA GLN A 196 8.14 -0.97 3.08
C GLN A 196 9.27 0.06 3.29
N HIS A 197 9.01 1.34 2.98
CA HIS A 197 9.99 2.39 3.24
C HIS A 197 10.32 2.51 4.73
N ASN A 198 9.30 2.55 5.60
CA ASN A 198 9.51 2.70 7.03
C ASN A 198 10.17 1.49 7.69
N ILE A 199 9.83 0.27 7.27
CA ILE A 199 10.49 -0.97 7.72
C ILE A 199 11.98 -0.94 7.39
N VAL A 200 12.33 -0.62 6.12
CA VAL A 200 13.74 -0.51 5.71
C VAL A 200 14.43 0.58 6.52
N ARG A 201 13.83 1.76 6.64
CA ARG A 201 14.43 2.89 7.37
C ARG A 201 14.66 2.56 8.85
N ASP A 202 13.68 1.94 9.53
CA ASP A 202 13.80 1.53 10.94
C ASP A 202 14.94 0.52 11.13
N ASN A 203 14.99 -0.48 10.26
CA ASN A 203 16.03 -1.51 10.28
C ASN A 203 17.43 -0.91 10.13
N TYR A 204 17.65 -0.04 9.16
CA TYR A 204 18.96 0.59 8.98
C TYR A 204 19.26 1.65 10.05
N ALA A 205 18.25 2.29 10.66
CA ALA A 205 18.45 3.22 11.76
C ALA A 205 19.01 2.55 13.02
N LYS A 206 18.50 1.36 13.38
CA LYS A 206 19.05 0.52 14.47
C LYS A 206 20.30 -0.27 14.07
N GLY A 207 20.78 -0.09 12.83
CA GLY A 207 21.92 -0.80 12.29
C GLY A 207 21.67 -2.30 12.19
N TYR A 208 20.44 -2.74 11.91
CA TYR A 208 20.13 -4.11 11.52
C TYR A 208 20.48 -4.31 10.04
N TRP A 209 21.13 -5.43 9.72
CA TRP A 209 21.36 -5.90 8.35
C TRP A 209 21.07 -7.39 8.31
N GLU A 210 20.48 -7.85 7.22
CA GLU A 210 20.18 -9.27 7.03
C GLU A 210 21.49 -10.03 6.82
N ASP A 211 21.78 -11.00 7.70
CA ASP A 211 22.92 -11.90 7.56
C ASP A 211 22.53 -12.94 6.51
N SER A 212 22.78 -12.64 5.23
CA SER A 212 22.54 -13.62 4.16
C SER A 212 23.50 -14.79 4.35
N GLN A 213 23.08 -15.82 5.08
CA GLN A 213 23.67 -17.14 4.99
C GLN A 213 23.35 -17.71 3.60
N SER A 214 24.16 -17.38 2.61
CA SER A 214 24.29 -18.21 1.42
C SER A 214 25.75 -18.61 1.29
N ALA A 215 25.93 -19.93 1.36
CA ALA A 215 27.15 -20.64 1.09
C ALA A 215 27.77 -20.23 -0.26
N GLU A 216 29.06 -20.53 -0.38
CA GLU A 216 29.92 -20.38 -1.56
C GLU A 216 30.59 -19.02 -1.74
N SER A 217 31.83 -19.04 -1.25
CA SER A 217 32.95 -18.20 -1.64
C SER A 217 33.05 -17.99 -3.15
N ASP A 218 32.79 -16.77 -3.62
CA ASP A 218 33.74 -16.08 -4.49
C ASP A 218 33.49 -14.57 -4.51
N TYR A 219 34.59 -13.80 -4.40
CA TYR A 219 34.71 -12.35 -4.59
C TYR A 219 33.79 -11.37 -3.81
N SER A 220 34.32 -10.84 -2.70
CA SER A 220 34.15 -9.43 -2.27
C SER A 220 32.71 -8.89 -2.16
N THR A 221 31.78 -9.61 -1.53
CA THR A 221 30.56 -8.99 -1.01
C THR A 221 30.91 -8.26 0.29
N VAL A 222 31.15 -6.95 0.19
CA VAL A 222 31.35 -6.10 1.38
C VAL A 222 30.03 -6.10 2.15
N ARG A 223 30.02 -6.86 3.26
CA ARG A 223 28.93 -6.90 4.24
C ARG A 223 28.92 -5.56 4.97
N THR A 224 28.14 -4.59 4.50
CA THR A 224 28.21 -3.26 5.10
C THR A 224 27.32 -3.15 6.33
N ARG A 225 27.92 -3.37 7.50
CA ARG A 225 27.34 -2.85 8.75
C ARG A 225 27.32 -1.32 8.68
N LEU A 226 26.15 -0.74 8.48
CA LEU A 226 26.00 0.71 8.49
C LEU A 226 25.99 1.25 9.94
N PRO A 227 26.59 2.43 10.20
CA PRO A 227 26.41 3.17 11.44
C PRO A 227 24.94 3.40 11.79
N LEU A 228 24.64 3.47 13.08
CA LEU A 228 23.31 3.87 13.57
C LEU A 228 22.93 5.27 13.07
N ALA A 229 21.64 5.50 12.84
CA ALA A 229 21.11 6.77 12.37
C ALA A 229 20.39 7.53 13.50
N ALA A 230 20.85 8.73 13.80
CA ALA A 230 20.32 9.53 14.89
C ALA A 230 19.08 10.37 14.55
N ASN A 231 18.83 10.60 13.26
CA ASN A 231 17.80 11.53 12.79
C ASN A 231 16.92 10.95 11.67
N MET A 232 16.92 9.64 11.46
CA MET A 232 16.13 9.00 10.39
C MET A 232 14.64 9.28 10.60
N ARG A 233 13.96 9.92 9.64
CA ARG A 233 12.54 10.26 9.80
C ARG A 233 11.61 9.13 9.37
N GLU A 234 10.45 9.03 10.00
CA GLU A 234 9.34 8.24 9.49
C GLU A 234 8.78 8.90 8.21
N MET A 235 8.59 8.11 7.16
CA MET A 235 7.96 8.52 5.91
C MET A 235 6.44 8.57 6.08
N GLN A 236 5.83 9.61 5.52
CA GLN A 236 4.40 9.81 5.45
C GLN A 236 3.99 9.97 3.98
N TRP A 237 2.80 9.49 3.65
CA TRP A 237 2.25 9.68 2.31
C TRP A 237 1.94 11.15 2.04
N ASN A 238 2.14 11.59 0.81
CA ASN A 238 1.80 12.93 0.36
C ASN A 238 1.13 12.89 -1.01
N ASP A 239 -0.12 13.34 -1.06
CA ASP A 239 -0.93 13.29 -2.29
C ASP A 239 -0.40 14.24 -3.37
N ASP A 240 0.11 15.43 -3.03
CA ASP A 240 0.72 16.33 -4.01
C ASP A 240 1.87 15.63 -4.77
N LEU A 241 2.76 14.96 -4.04
CA LEU A 241 3.87 14.20 -4.62
C LEU A 241 3.38 13.04 -5.49
N ALA A 242 2.31 12.36 -5.06
CA ALA A 242 1.69 11.26 -5.80
C ALA A 242 1.03 11.73 -7.09
N THR A 243 0.34 12.87 -7.08
CA THR A 243 -0.24 13.49 -8.28
C THR A 243 0.86 13.90 -9.28
N ILE A 244 1.97 14.47 -8.80
CA ILE A 244 3.12 14.79 -9.66
C ILE A 244 3.71 13.51 -10.27
N ALA A 245 3.86 12.44 -9.47
CA ALA A 245 4.36 11.16 -9.95
C ALA A 245 3.42 10.56 -11.00
N MET A 246 2.11 10.58 -10.74
CA MET A 246 1.08 10.05 -11.62
C MET A 246 1.06 10.76 -12.97
N MET A 247 1.12 12.10 -12.97
CA MET A 247 1.21 12.85 -14.22
C MET A 247 2.44 12.46 -15.04
N TRP A 248 3.58 12.18 -14.38
CA TRP A 248 4.79 11.74 -15.06
C TRP A 248 4.69 10.30 -15.59
N THR A 249 4.21 9.34 -14.80
CA THR A 249 4.10 7.94 -15.23
C THR A 249 3.11 7.78 -16.39
N MET A 250 2.07 8.62 -16.43
CA MET A 250 1.11 8.71 -17.55
C MET A 250 1.71 9.22 -18.86
N GLN A 251 2.94 9.75 -18.84
CA GLN A 251 3.66 10.09 -20.07
C GLN A 251 4.38 8.90 -20.71
N CYS A 252 4.43 7.75 -20.02
CA CYS A 252 4.97 6.51 -20.55
C CYS A 252 6.44 6.60 -21.01
N LYS A 253 7.26 7.39 -20.29
CA LYS A 253 8.68 7.59 -20.59
C LYS A 253 9.55 6.88 -19.56
N PRO A 254 10.43 5.93 -19.96
CA PRO A 254 11.32 5.22 -19.04
C PRO A 254 12.54 6.06 -18.63
N GLU A 255 12.30 7.34 -18.30
CA GLU A 255 13.30 8.25 -17.78
C GLU A 255 12.66 9.12 -16.69
N ARG A 256 13.49 9.82 -15.92
CA ARG A 256 13.01 10.75 -14.88
C ARG A 256 12.65 12.09 -15.51
N ASP A 257 11.57 12.71 -15.06
CA ASP A 257 11.22 14.09 -15.44
C ASP A 257 12.29 15.09 -15.01
N LYS A 258 12.22 16.30 -15.59
CA LYS A 258 13.24 17.31 -15.35
C LYS A 258 12.86 18.32 -14.26
N CYS A 259 11.58 18.44 -13.89
CA CYS A 259 11.14 19.44 -12.90
C CYS A 259 9.86 18.97 -12.18
N ARG A 260 10.00 18.72 -10.87
CA ARG A 260 8.94 18.15 -10.01
C ARG A 260 8.91 18.74 -8.59
N ASP A 261 9.61 19.87 -8.40
CA ASP A 261 9.76 20.49 -7.09
C ASP A 261 8.40 20.97 -6.57
N ALA A 262 8.10 20.67 -5.31
CA ALA A 262 6.76 20.76 -4.74
C ALA A 262 6.65 21.75 -3.57
N TYR A 263 5.46 22.30 -3.36
CA TYR A 263 5.16 23.11 -2.16
C TYR A 263 4.80 22.18 -0.99
N LEU A 264 5.82 21.69 -0.29
CA LEU A 264 5.66 20.70 0.79
C LEU A 264 5.28 21.31 2.15
N THR A 265 4.92 22.59 2.17
CA THR A 265 4.65 23.33 3.40
C THR A 265 3.47 24.24 3.14
N GLU A 266 2.46 24.14 3.98
CA GLU A 266 1.26 24.97 3.86
C GLU A 266 1.65 26.46 3.94
N GLY A 267 1.14 27.25 3.00
CA GLY A 267 1.47 28.67 2.89
C GLY A 267 2.88 29.01 2.40
N SER A 268 3.71 28.03 2.01
CA SER A 268 5.03 28.30 1.42
C SER A 268 4.91 28.75 -0.03
N GLU A 269 5.55 29.87 -0.35
CA GLU A 269 5.72 30.35 -1.74
C GLU A 269 6.97 29.76 -2.42
N GLU A 270 7.75 28.98 -1.68
CA GLU A 270 8.96 28.33 -2.20
C GLU A 270 8.73 26.84 -2.42
N ARG A 271 9.13 26.37 -3.61
CA ARG A 271 9.16 24.95 -3.94
C ARG A 271 10.37 24.32 -3.27
N THR A 272 10.16 23.13 -2.73
CA THR A 272 11.22 22.30 -2.15
C THR A 272 11.68 21.31 -3.21
N TYR A 273 13.00 21.10 -3.29
CA TYR A 273 13.59 20.07 -4.16
C TYR A 273 12.92 18.71 -3.89
N VAL A 274 12.55 18.00 -4.96
CA VAL A 274 11.94 16.66 -4.90
C VAL A 274 12.76 15.69 -5.75
N SER A 275 13.27 14.65 -5.10
CA SER A 275 13.97 13.56 -5.78
C SER A 275 12.98 12.50 -6.25
N GLN A 276 13.40 11.66 -7.20
CA GLN A 276 12.55 10.62 -7.79
C GLN A 276 13.33 9.32 -7.96
N LEU A 277 12.67 8.24 -7.59
CA LEU A 277 13.00 6.88 -8.02
C LEU A 277 12.00 6.47 -9.09
N LEU A 278 12.50 5.83 -10.14
CA LEU A 278 11.70 5.35 -11.26
C LEU A 278 12.17 3.95 -11.63
N ASP A 279 11.21 3.09 -11.90
CA ASP A 279 11.39 1.74 -12.41
C ASP A 279 10.46 1.56 -13.60
N ALA A 280 10.96 0.94 -14.66
CA ALA A 280 10.20 0.73 -15.89
C ALA A 280 10.46 -0.69 -16.39
N THR A 281 9.39 -1.46 -16.50
CA THR A 281 9.44 -2.86 -16.91
C THR A 281 8.61 -3.06 -18.17
N ASN A 282 9.22 -3.61 -19.22
CA ASN A 282 8.47 -4.04 -20.39
C ASN A 282 7.51 -5.16 -19.96
N TRP A 283 6.23 -4.98 -20.24
CA TRP A 283 5.20 -5.94 -19.86
C TRP A 283 4.20 -6.05 -20.99
N THR A 284 4.16 -7.22 -21.63
CA THR A 284 3.31 -7.43 -22.80
C THR A 284 2.02 -8.17 -22.44
N GLY A 285 1.90 -8.63 -21.19
CA GLY A 285 0.77 -9.42 -20.71
C GLY A 285 0.74 -10.82 -21.31
N ARG A 286 1.91 -11.36 -21.70
CA ARG A 286 2.02 -12.73 -22.21
C ARG A 286 1.88 -13.73 -21.06
N GLU A 287 1.33 -14.89 -21.39
CA GLU A 287 1.17 -15.99 -20.44
C GLU A 287 2.54 -16.38 -19.85
N GLY A 288 2.60 -16.44 -18.51
CA GLY A 288 3.83 -16.74 -17.76
C GLY A 288 4.68 -15.52 -17.37
N GLU A 289 4.36 -14.30 -17.83
CA GLU A 289 4.98 -13.08 -17.30
C GLU A 289 4.37 -12.71 -15.94
N GLU A 290 5.21 -12.60 -14.91
CA GLU A 290 4.80 -12.04 -13.62
C GLU A 290 4.41 -10.56 -13.81
N PHE A 291 3.28 -10.15 -13.20
CA PHE A 291 2.84 -8.76 -13.27
C PHE A 291 3.78 -7.88 -12.43
N PRO A 292 4.50 -6.91 -13.04
CA PRO A 292 5.32 -5.97 -12.28
C PRO A 292 4.46 -5.25 -11.27
N SER A 293 4.85 -5.25 -10.00
CA SER A 293 4.14 -4.56 -8.92
C SER A 293 4.97 -3.41 -8.39
N ALA A 294 4.35 -2.46 -7.71
CA ALA A 294 5.10 -1.40 -7.05
C ALA A 294 6.03 -1.93 -5.95
N GLU A 295 5.71 -3.09 -5.35
CA GLU A 295 6.61 -3.82 -4.45
C GLU A 295 7.87 -4.32 -5.17
N SER A 296 7.73 -4.90 -6.37
CA SER A 296 8.90 -5.31 -7.17
C SER A 296 9.78 -4.12 -7.54
N SER A 297 9.19 -2.97 -7.86
CA SER A 297 9.92 -1.72 -8.12
C SER A 297 10.65 -1.23 -6.86
N PHE A 298 9.99 -1.27 -5.70
CA PHE A 298 10.63 -0.95 -4.42
C PHE A 298 11.81 -1.90 -4.13
N TYR A 299 11.62 -3.21 -4.32
CA TYR A 299 12.68 -4.19 -4.14
C TYR A 299 13.87 -3.89 -5.06
N ASN A 300 13.64 -3.58 -6.34
CA ASN A 300 14.69 -3.21 -7.29
C ASN A 300 15.50 -1.99 -6.81
N TRP A 301 14.83 -0.96 -6.28
CA TRP A 301 15.48 0.21 -5.71
C TRP A 301 16.26 -0.13 -4.43
N TYR A 302 15.64 -0.88 -3.52
CA TYR A 302 16.22 -1.30 -2.25
C TYR A 302 17.49 -2.12 -2.47
N ASN A 303 17.45 -3.09 -3.39
CA ASN A 303 18.50 -4.06 -3.66
C ASN A 303 19.85 -3.45 -4.07
N THR A 304 19.87 -2.16 -4.42
CA THR A 304 21.10 -1.38 -4.63
C THR A 304 21.93 -1.18 -3.36
N TYR A 305 21.42 -1.54 -2.18
CA TYR A 305 22.14 -1.58 -0.90
C TYR A 305 23.46 -2.39 -0.98
N ARG A 306 23.51 -3.41 -1.85
CA ARG A 306 24.70 -4.25 -2.10
C ARG A 306 25.95 -3.47 -2.52
N TYR A 307 25.78 -2.25 -3.04
CA TYR A 307 26.85 -1.36 -3.46
C TYR A 307 27.10 -0.20 -2.50
N PHE A 308 26.33 -0.11 -1.42
CA PHE A 308 26.36 1.00 -0.48
C PHE A 308 27.26 0.66 0.72
N THR A 309 28.18 1.56 1.05
CA THR A 309 29.18 1.40 2.11
C THR A 309 29.12 2.54 3.15
N ALA A 310 29.62 2.28 4.36
CA ALA A 310 29.49 3.22 5.49
C ALA A 310 30.21 4.57 5.29
N ASP A 311 31.22 4.62 4.43
CA ASP A 311 31.94 5.83 4.05
C ASP A 311 31.10 6.77 3.16
N ILE A 312 30.06 6.26 2.50
CA ILE A 312 29.13 7.02 1.65
C ILE A 312 28.11 7.81 2.48
N ILE A 313 27.94 7.52 3.77
CA ILE A 313 26.88 8.15 4.57
C ILE A 313 27.13 9.66 4.80
N SER A 314 28.38 10.04 5.02
CA SER A 314 28.72 11.37 5.55
C SER A 314 30.15 11.75 5.17
N PRO A 315 30.36 12.56 4.11
CA PRO A 315 29.35 13.07 3.19
C PRO A 315 28.97 12.04 2.11
N TYR A 316 27.73 12.14 1.62
CA TYR A 316 27.26 11.45 0.42
C TYR A 316 28.09 11.83 -0.79
N ARG A 317 28.52 10.80 -1.51
CA ARG A 317 29.14 10.91 -2.83
C ARG A 317 28.40 9.99 -3.77
N GLY A 318 28.11 10.46 -4.98
CA GLY A 318 27.50 9.64 -6.01
C GLY A 318 28.42 8.50 -6.48
N PRO A 319 27.84 7.42 -7.05
CA PRO A 319 28.59 6.33 -7.62
C PRO A 319 29.48 6.82 -8.76
N LYS A 320 30.77 6.44 -8.72
CA LYS A 320 31.71 6.67 -9.83
C LYS A 320 31.55 5.64 -10.95
N ASN A 321 31.07 4.45 -10.60
CA ASN A 321 30.86 3.34 -11.50
C ASN A 321 29.34 3.20 -11.74
N PRO A 322 28.84 3.46 -12.97
CA PRO A 322 27.41 3.36 -13.29
C PRO A 322 26.81 1.96 -13.06
N GLN A 323 27.61 0.89 -13.15
CA GLN A 323 27.17 -0.49 -12.91
C GLN A 323 27.00 -0.80 -11.42
N ARG A 324 27.46 0.09 -10.52
CA ARG A 324 27.31 -0.02 -9.06
C ARG A 324 26.54 1.18 -8.52
N ASP A 325 25.39 1.47 -9.11
CA ASP A 325 24.54 2.57 -8.70
C ASP A 325 23.81 2.24 -7.38
N TYR A 326 24.11 3.00 -6.32
CA TYR A 326 23.48 2.92 -5.01
C TYR A 326 22.59 4.13 -4.68
N ARG A 327 22.31 5.00 -5.66
CA ARG A 327 21.50 6.22 -5.46
C ARG A 327 20.09 5.88 -4.96
N SER A 328 19.50 4.81 -5.47
CA SER A 328 18.15 4.40 -5.09
C SER A 328 18.07 4.01 -3.61
N PHE A 329 18.97 3.16 -3.14
CA PHE A 329 19.06 2.82 -1.72
C PHE A 329 19.37 4.05 -0.87
N ALA A 330 20.32 4.90 -1.29
CA ALA A 330 20.65 6.13 -0.58
C ALA A 330 19.44 7.07 -0.40
N GLN A 331 18.53 7.14 -1.38
CA GLN A 331 17.28 7.87 -1.27
C GLN A 331 16.32 7.24 -0.24
N ILE A 332 16.14 5.93 -0.28
CA ILE A 332 15.25 5.21 0.64
C ILE A 332 15.65 5.48 2.10
N ILE A 333 16.96 5.48 2.39
CA ILE A 333 17.51 5.75 3.73
C ILE A 333 17.93 7.21 3.94
N TRP A 334 17.47 8.15 3.10
CA TRP A 334 17.80 9.56 3.28
C TRP A 334 17.00 10.14 4.47
N ALA A 335 17.67 10.47 5.56
CA ALA A 335 17.02 10.82 6.83
C ALA A 335 16.08 12.02 6.73
N ASP A 336 16.47 13.04 5.95
CA ASP A 336 15.70 14.27 5.83
C ASP A 336 14.45 14.14 4.94
N SER A 337 14.36 13.09 4.12
CA SER A 337 13.15 12.80 3.35
C SER A 337 12.12 12.14 4.28
N TYR A 338 10.92 12.73 4.36
CA TYR A 338 9.83 12.26 5.23
C TYR A 338 8.46 12.27 4.55
N LEU A 339 8.36 12.77 3.32
CA LEU A 339 7.18 12.67 2.48
C LEU A 339 7.49 11.80 1.28
N VAL A 340 6.57 10.92 0.92
CA VAL A 340 6.64 10.11 -0.29
C VAL A 340 5.28 10.10 -0.98
N GLY A 341 5.29 10.21 -2.30
CA GLY A 341 4.10 10.01 -3.12
C GLY A 341 4.48 9.27 -4.38
N CYS A 342 3.79 8.17 -4.65
CA CYS A 342 4.11 7.28 -5.76
C CYS A 342 2.95 7.15 -6.74
N ALA A 343 3.28 6.70 -7.94
CA ALA A 343 2.32 6.28 -8.94
C ALA A 343 2.87 5.10 -9.74
N MET A 344 1.93 4.33 -10.29
CA MET A 344 2.22 3.20 -11.17
C MET A 344 1.24 3.27 -12.33
N THR A 345 1.74 3.11 -13.55
CA THR A 345 0.93 3.24 -14.76
C THR A 345 1.31 2.15 -15.77
N MET A 346 0.29 1.48 -16.31
CA MET A 346 0.41 0.62 -17.46
C MET A 346 0.25 1.43 -18.74
N CYS A 347 1.22 1.30 -19.63
CA CYS A 347 1.26 1.92 -20.95
C CYS A 347 1.21 0.81 -21.98
N ARG A 348 0.04 0.59 -22.59
CA ARG A 348 -0.19 -0.51 -23.52
C ARG A 348 -0.19 -0.02 -24.96
N LYS A 349 0.49 -0.77 -25.81
CA LYS A 349 0.44 -0.58 -27.26
C LYS A 349 0.04 -1.89 -27.94
N PHE A 350 -1.15 -1.91 -28.52
CA PHE A 350 -1.70 -3.09 -29.17
C PHE A 350 -0.82 -3.53 -30.34
N ASN A 351 -0.78 -4.85 -30.58
CA ASN A 351 -0.05 -5.46 -31.70
C ASN A 351 1.46 -5.17 -31.73
N THR A 352 2.05 -4.71 -30.63
CA THR A 352 3.50 -4.51 -30.48
C THR A 352 3.99 -5.12 -29.17
N SER A 353 5.32 -5.27 -29.02
CA SER A 353 5.96 -5.59 -27.74
C SER A 353 6.39 -4.34 -26.96
N SER A 354 5.85 -3.16 -27.31
CA SER A 354 6.25 -1.87 -26.73
C SER A 354 5.46 -1.48 -25.48
N SER A 355 4.66 -2.40 -24.92
CA SER A 355 3.95 -2.16 -23.67
C SER A 355 4.90 -2.19 -22.48
N LEU A 356 4.70 -1.28 -21.54
CA LEU A 356 5.49 -1.19 -20.31
C LEU A 356 4.66 -0.76 -19.12
N ILE A 357 5.15 -1.06 -17.93
CA ILE A 357 4.66 -0.55 -16.66
C ILE A 357 5.74 0.35 -16.07
N ILE A 358 5.35 1.57 -15.67
CA ILE A 358 6.23 2.54 -15.04
C ILE A 358 5.76 2.79 -13.62
N THR A 359 6.66 2.63 -12.66
CA THR A 359 6.46 3.01 -11.27
C THR A 359 7.41 4.17 -10.95
N ALA A 360 6.88 5.25 -10.36
CA ALA A 360 7.69 6.36 -9.87
C ALA A 360 7.29 6.72 -8.45
N CYS A 361 8.29 7.00 -7.60
CA CYS A 361 8.11 7.56 -6.27
C CYS A 361 8.86 8.88 -6.17
N ASN A 362 8.17 9.93 -5.75
CA ASN A 362 8.72 11.24 -5.47
C ASN A 362 8.92 11.41 -3.96
N TYR A 363 10.05 12.00 -3.55
CA TYR A 363 10.43 12.14 -2.14
C TYR A 363 10.67 13.60 -1.76
N GLY A 364 10.11 13.99 -0.62
CA GLY A 364 10.09 15.35 -0.12
C GLY A 364 10.58 15.46 1.34
N PRO A 365 11.46 16.43 1.65
CA PRO A 365 12.46 17.01 0.75
C PRO A 365 13.29 15.94 0.05
N GLY A 366 13.76 16.22 -1.16
CA GLY A 366 14.55 15.31 -1.96
C GLY A 366 15.93 15.03 -1.37
N GLY A 367 16.35 13.77 -1.44
CA GLY A 367 17.65 13.29 -0.99
C GLY A 367 18.68 13.18 -2.12
N VAL A 368 19.74 12.40 -1.86
CA VAL A 368 20.81 12.09 -2.84
C VAL A 368 21.54 13.36 -3.31
N VAL A 369 21.78 14.28 -2.38
CA VAL A 369 22.48 15.54 -2.64
C VAL A 369 23.97 15.38 -2.34
N GLU A 370 24.81 15.57 -3.35
CA GLU A 370 26.27 15.48 -3.24
C GLU A 370 26.79 16.38 -2.10
N GLY A 371 27.66 15.83 -1.25
CA GLY A 371 28.26 16.57 -0.13
C GLY A 371 27.40 16.68 1.13
N ARG A 372 26.11 16.32 1.09
CA ARG A 372 25.25 16.24 2.29
C ARG A 372 25.33 14.86 2.94
N ASN A 373 24.88 14.73 4.17
CA ASN A 373 24.84 13.43 4.84
C ASN A 373 23.54 12.70 4.48
N VAL A 374 23.64 11.39 4.20
CA VAL A 374 22.47 10.51 4.05
C VAL A 374 21.68 10.49 5.35
N TYR A 375 22.38 10.38 6.48
CA TYR A 375 21.85 10.58 7.83
C TYR A 375 22.96 10.97 8.80
N VAL A 376 22.57 11.49 9.97
CA VAL A 376 23.49 11.80 11.08
C VAL A 376 23.84 10.51 11.82
N LYS A 377 25.12 10.19 11.91
CA LYS A 377 25.60 9.01 12.65
C LYS A 377 25.36 9.20 14.15
N GLY A 378 24.74 8.24 14.82
CA GLY A 378 24.49 8.25 16.26
C GLY A 378 23.33 7.33 16.64
N GLY A 379 23.09 7.16 17.94
CA GLY A 379 22.02 6.29 18.42
C GLY A 379 20.65 6.73 17.89
N PRO A 380 19.72 5.80 17.61
CA PRO A 380 18.38 6.12 17.13
C PRO A 380 17.71 7.26 17.89
N CYS A 381 17.06 8.15 17.15
CA CYS A 381 16.36 9.33 17.63
C CYS A 381 17.17 10.38 18.43
N THR A 382 18.47 10.20 18.67
CA THR A 382 19.27 11.15 19.47
C THR A 382 19.42 12.53 18.82
N HIS A 383 19.06 12.66 17.55
CA HIS A 383 19.05 13.91 16.79
C HIS A 383 17.71 14.17 16.06
N CYS A 384 16.59 13.67 16.60
CA CYS A 384 15.27 14.10 16.15
C CYS A 384 15.07 15.60 16.39
N LYS A 385 14.50 16.28 15.40
CA LYS A 385 14.26 17.73 15.42
C LYS A 385 12.91 18.03 14.83
N LEU A 386 12.25 19.06 15.40
CA LEU A 386 11.05 19.65 14.83
C LEU A 386 11.22 19.82 13.32
N ILE A 387 10.23 19.30 12.61
CA ILE A 387 9.97 19.71 11.25
C ILE A 387 9.44 21.14 11.41
N ASN A 388 10.34 22.11 11.25
CA ASN A 388 10.09 23.54 11.42
C ASN A 388 8.97 24.08 10.50
N ARG A 389 8.41 23.20 9.66
CA ARG A 389 7.43 23.44 8.61
C ARG A 389 6.01 23.00 8.99
N THR A 390 5.81 22.26 10.09
CA THR A 390 4.46 21.81 10.52
C THR A 390 4.16 22.06 12.01
N ASN A 391 5.07 22.62 12.81
CA ASN A 391 4.95 22.84 14.27
C ASN A 391 4.53 21.62 15.11
N LEU A 392 4.32 20.44 14.50
CA LEU A 392 3.62 19.31 15.11
C LEU A 392 4.36 17.99 14.91
N GLY A 393 5.63 17.98 14.48
CA GLY A 393 6.31 16.69 14.43
C GLY A 393 7.80 16.60 14.18
N GLY A 394 8.32 15.38 14.34
CA GLY A 394 9.71 15.00 14.07
C GLY A 394 10.67 15.11 15.26
N MET A 395 10.19 15.44 16.47
CA MET A 395 11.00 15.53 17.68
C MET A 395 11.15 14.22 18.45
N TYR A 396 10.23 13.28 18.27
CA TYR A 396 10.12 12.09 19.11
C TYR A 396 10.37 10.84 18.28
N CYS A 397 10.72 9.72 18.93
CA CYS A 397 10.67 8.44 18.23
C CYS A 397 9.22 8.06 17.91
N SER A 398 8.99 7.46 16.76
CA SER A 398 7.71 6.82 16.40
C SER A 398 7.37 5.71 17.41
N LEU A 399 6.08 5.48 17.62
CA LEU A 399 5.60 4.33 18.40
C LEU A 399 5.62 3.05 17.57
N ASP A 400 5.33 3.16 16.27
CA ASP A 400 5.24 2.04 15.35
C ASP A 400 6.63 1.67 14.81
N PHE A 401 7.47 2.67 14.55
CA PHE A 401 8.84 2.51 14.05
C PHE A 401 9.85 3.10 15.01
N THR A 402 10.09 2.42 16.13
CA THR A 402 10.79 2.93 17.32
C THR A 402 12.18 3.54 17.12
N ASN A 403 12.81 3.37 15.95
CA ASN A 403 14.10 3.97 15.62
C ASN A 403 14.00 5.20 14.71
N LEU A 404 12.79 5.63 14.36
CA LEU A 404 12.51 6.72 13.44
C LEU A 404 11.95 7.96 14.16
N CYS A 405 12.36 9.14 13.71
CA CYS A 405 11.81 10.41 14.15
C CYS A 405 10.42 10.66 13.55
N SER A 406 9.42 10.82 14.42
CA SER A 406 8.03 11.04 14.06
C SER A 406 7.41 12.21 14.83
N GLY A 407 6.20 12.61 14.41
CA GLY A 407 5.46 13.72 14.98
C GLY A 407 4.41 13.36 16.02
N THR A 408 3.99 12.10 16.06
CA THR A 408 3.00 11.64 17.02
C THR A 408 3.69 11.38 18.36
N VAL A 409 3.43 12.25 19.33
CA VAL A 409 3.51 11.85 20.74
C VAL A 409 2.30 10.96 20.98
N SER A 410 2.47 9.83 21.68
CA SER A 410 1.35 9.10 22.28
C SER A 410 0.34 10.11 22.84
N SER A 411 -0.93 9.99 22.47
CA SER A 411 -2.03 10.81 22.97
C SER A 411 -2.31 10.49 24.45
N PHE A 412 -1.29 10.60 25.30
CA PHE A 412 -1.35 10.45 26.74
C PHE A 412 -0.47 11.52 27.37
N THR A 413 -1.03 12.72 27.47
CA THR A 413 -0.76 13.63 28.57
C THR A 413 -1.92 14.60 28.68
N GLN A 414 -3.01 14.13 29.30
CA GLN A 414 -3.88 14.91 30.19
C GLN A 414 -4.95 13.97 30.75
N LEU A 415 -4.67 13.42 31.93
CA LEU A 415 -5.63 13.17 33.01
C LEU A 415 -4.87 13.14 34.33
#